data_AF-E3NCD6-F1
#
_entry.id   AF-E3NCD6-F1
#
_cell.length_a   1.000
_cell.length_b   1.000
_cell.length_c   1.000
_cell.angle_alpha   90.00
_cell.angle_beta   90.00
_cell.angle_gamma   90.00
#
_symmetry.space_group_name_H-M   'P 1'
#
loop_
_entity.id
_entity.type
_entity.pdbx_description
1 polymer ?
#
loop_
_entity_poly.entity_id
_entity_poly.type
_entity_poly.pdbx_seq_one_letter_code
_entity_poly.pdbx_strand_id
1 'polypeptide(L)'
;MDESKEYSPLPSLNEHKNHAVSGKLYIPIVLLLFIFLACCALAVGISLGYIGRSNVCRGNSTSSYHFNSMNPQKLEYIWPENVEKMINEIVDNNMHITNDDRAVLLKTELMRFPTSDVFYIIVYDDTDGPTNQALTGVENSYITVFKPGKCNVVVYRSRAWSSSPSSALSTITDQVEGVCKLGIAEISDYSDFPKIAFKHIDNIRFLGIIGKEHNVAVRSANSFGRAWGPGWWDTIPVFRNGTTVSTGKEFILIAGYK
;
A
#
# COMPACT_ATOMS: atom_id res chain seq x y z
N MET A 1 69.10 -36.07 -7.08
CA MET A 1 68.01 -37.00 -7.40
C MET A 1 67.36 -37.38 -6.10
N ASP A 2 66.07 -37.02 -6.00
CA ASP A 2 64.96 -37.47 -5.17
C ASP A 2 65.21 -38.08 -3.78
N GLU A 3 64.58 -37.63 -2.69
CA GLU A 3 63.15 -37.40 -2.33
C GLU A 3 62.71 -38.51 -1.35
N SER A 4 61.78 -38.16 -0.46
CA SER A 4 61.06 -39.00 0.53
C SER A 4 61.78 -39.29 1.85
N LYS A 5 61.13 -39.50 3.00
CA LYS A 5 59.90 -39.04 3.70
C LYS A 5 59.93 -39.78 5.06
N GLU A 6 59.00 -39.45 5.97
CA GLU A 6 58.61 -40.22 7.18
C GLU A 6 59.57 -40.14 8.40
N TYR A 7 59.16 -40.17 9.68
CA TYR A 7 57.90 -40.41 10.39
C TYR A 7 58.07 -39.88 11.84
N SER A 8 56.98 -39.49 12.51
CA SER A 8 56.93 -39.20 13.95
C SER A 8 57.15 -40.46 14.80
N PRO A 9 57.39 -40.34 16.13
CA PRO A 9 56.26 -40.56 17.06
C PRO A 9 56.29 -39.79 18.40
N LEU A 10 55.08 -39.59 18.92
CA LEU A 10 54.66 -39.26 20.30
C LEU A 10 54.92 -40.47 21.25
N PRO A 11 54.96 -40.35 22.61
CA PRO A 11 53.72 -40.19 23.41
C PRO A 11 53.78 -39.58 24.84
N SER A 12 52.55 -39.31 25.34
CA SER A 12 52.02 -39.31 26.74
C SER A 12 52.47 -38.20 27.71
N LEU A 13 51.62 -37.29 28.24
CA LEU A 13 50.29 -37.32 28.92
C LEU A 13 50.38 -37.54 30.46
N ASN A 14 49.71 -36.63 31.19
CA ASN A 14 49.40 -36.52 32.64
C ASN A 14 50.30 -35.55 33.43
N GLU A 15 49.83 -34.63 34.30
CA GLU A 15 48.49 -34.34 34.81
C GLU A 15 48.45 -32.96 35.51
N HIS A 16 47.24 -32.47 35.71
CA HIS A 16 46.76 -31.21 36.29
C HIS A 16 47.53 -30.51 37.42
N LYS A 17 47.50 -29.17 37.36
CA LYS A 17 47.07 -28.33 38.50
C LYS A 17 46.30 -27.09 38.00
N ASN A 18 45.03 -27.02 38.40
CA ASN A 18 44.13 -25.88 38.18
C ASN A 18 44.55 -24.69 39.04
N HIS A 19 44.69 -23.51 38.43
CA HIS A 19 44.53 -22.23 39.12
C HIS A 19 43.49 -21.41 38.37
N ALA A 20 42.35 -21.21 39.03
CA ALA A 20 41.24 -20.41 38.54
C ALA A 20 41.66 -18.93 38.43
N VAL A 21 41.54 -18.36 37.23
CA VAL A 21 41.69 -16.91 36.99
C VAL A 21 40.29 -16.31 36.85
N SER A 22 39.67 -16.02 38.01
CA SER A 22 38.36 -15.38 38.18
C SER A 22 38.42 -13.86 37.93
N GLY A 23 39.08 -13.40 36.87
CA GLY A 23 39.30 -11.96 36.62
C GLY A 23 38.90 -11.45 35.24
N LYS A 24 38.68 -12.33 34.25
CA LYS A 24 38.52 -11.91 32.84
C LYS A 24 37.09 -11.97 32.30
N LEU A 25 36.13 -12.53 33.03
CA LEU A 25 34.73 -12.62 32.59
C LEU A 25 33.82 -11.52 33.17
N TYR A 26 34.27 -10.79 34.18
CA TYR A 26 33.43 -9.79 34.86
C TYR A 26 33.27 -8.51 34.04
N ILE A 27 34.32 -8.11 33.32
CA ILE A 27 34.35 -6.89 32.50
C ILE A 27 33.32 -6.91 31.35
N PRO A 28 33.19 -7.99 30.54
CA PRO A 28 32.20 -8.00 29.46
C PRO A 28 30.75 -8.06 29.97
N ILE A 29 30.50 -8.69 31.12
CA ILE A 29 29.15 -8.79 31.70
C ILE A 29 28.71 -7.44 32.28
N VAL A 30 29.60 -6.75 32.99
CA VAL A 30 29.31 -5.41 33.52
C VAL A 30 29.09 -4.41 32.37
N LEU A 31 29.87 -4.49 31.28
CA LEU A 31 29.68 -3.65 30.10
C LEU A 31 28.32 -3.90 29.43
N LEU A 32 27.92 -5.17 29.28
CA LEU A 32 26.62 -5.55 28.73
C LEU A 32 25.44 -5.03 29.58
N LEU A 33 25.57 -5.11 30.91
CA LEU A 33 24.55 -4.56 31.83
C LEU A 33 24.45 -3.03 31.72
N PHE A 34 25.58 -2.32 31.56
CA PHE A 34 25.58 -0.88 31.34
C PHE A 34 24.95 -0.48 30.01
N ILE A 35 25.22 -1.22 28.93
CA ILE A 35 24.59 -0.97 27.62
C ILE A 35 23.08 -1.21 27.71
N PHE A 36 22.65 -2.28 28.37
CA PHE A 36 21.23 -2.58 28.56
C PHE A 36 20.51 -1.49 29.38
N LEU A 37 21.14 -1.03 30.47
CA LEU A 37 20.62 0.08 31.28
C LEU A 37 20.53 1.40 30.49
N ALA A 38 21.53 1.70 29.65
CA ALA A 38 21.49 2.88 28.78
C ALA A 38 20.37 2.80 27.73
N CYS A 39 20.15 1.61 27.13
CA CYS A 39 19.04 1.38 26.21
C CYS A 39 17.68 1.52 26.89
N CYS A 40 17.52 0.99 28.11
CA CYS A 40 16.28 1.15 28.90
C CYS A 40 16.02 2.61 29.26
N ALA A 41 17.05 3.38 29.65
CA ALA A 41 16.91 4.80 29.97
C ALA A 41 16.52 5.64 28.73
N LEU A 42 17.07 5.31 27.55
CA LEU A 42 16.68 5.95 26.29
C LEU A 42 15.24 5.60 25.90
N ALA A 43 14.81 4.34 26.06
CA ALA A 43 13.43 3.95 25.78
C ALA A 43 12.43 4.70 26.67
N VAL A 44 12.69 4.78 27.98
CA VAL A 44 11.83 5.50 28.93
C VAL A 44 11.88 7.02 28.68
N GLY A 45 13.04 7.58 28.32
CA GLY A 45 13.18 8.98 27.96
C GLY A 45 12.42 9.37 26.68
N ILE A 46 12.41 8.49 25.66
CA ILE A 46 11.62 8.69 24.44
C ILE A 46 10.12 8.57 24.74
N SER A 47 9.70 7.63 25.59
CA SER A 47 8.29 7.50 26.00
C SER A 47 7.80 8.69 26.82
N LEU A 48 8.59 9.19 27.79
CA LEU A 48 8.25 10.37 28.57
C LEU A 48 8.36 11.67 27.76
N GLY A 49 9.29 11.75 26.80
CA GLY A 49 9.37 12.85 25.84
C GLY A 49 8.16 12.93 24.91
N TYR A 50 7.61 11.79 24.49
CA TYR A 50 6.36 11.72 23.73
C TYR A 50 5.14 12.16 24.56
N ILE A 51 5.07 11.76 25.83
CA ILE A 51 3.98 12.15 26.74
C ILE A 51 4.09 13.63 27.15
N GLY A 52 5.31 14.15 27.34
CA GLY A 52 5.56 15.56 27.66
C GLY A 52 5.29 16.51 26.49
N ARG A 53 5.61 16.11 25.26
CA ARG A 53 5.32 16.92 24.06
C ARG A 53 3.84 16.90 23.67
N SER A 54 3.10 15.87 24.08
CA SER A 54 1.63 15.80 23.93
C SER A 54 0.86 16.80 24.81
N ASN A 55 1.47 17.35 25.87
CA ASN A 55 0.79 18.23 26.82
C ASN A 55 1.05 19.73 26.61
N VAL A 56 1.84 20.11 25.59
CA VAL A 56 2.18 21.53 25.27
C VAL A 56 1.55 22.00 23.95
N CYS A 57 0.43 21.40 23.54
CA CYS A 57 -0.49 21.97 22.54
C CYS A 57 -1.94 21.89 23.04
N ARG A 58 -2.18 22.25 24.31
CA ARG A 58 -3.53 22.51 24.81
C ARG A 58 -3.83 24.00 24.69
N GLY A 59 -3.89 24.46 23.44
CA GLY A 59 -4.36 25.79 23.06
C GLY A 59 -5.61 25.63 22.21
N ASN A 60 -6.75 25.99 22.78
CA ASN A 60 -8.09 26.09 22.21
C ASN A 60 -8.22 25.84 20.70
N SER A 61 -8.71 24.67 20.34
CA SER A 61 -9.45 24.46 19.09
C SER A 61 -10.57 23.47 19.39
N THR A 62 -11.74 24.03 19.67
CA THR A 62 -13.01 23.31 19.64
C THR A 62 -13.26 22.82 18.22
N SER A 63 -12.82 21.60 17.92
CA SER A 63 -13.35 20.79 16.82
C SER A 63 -13.23 19.33 17.22
N SER A 64 -14.19 18.88 18.03
CA SER A 64 -14.36 17.45 18.33
C SER A 64 -15.21 16.81 17.24
N TYR A 65 -14.60 16.39 16.15
CA TYR A 65 -15.23 15.40 15.27
C TYR A 65 -14.57 14.06 15.52
N HIS A 66 -15.19 13.29 16.42
CA HIS A 66 -15.16 11.85 16.35
C HIS A 66 -15.96 11.45 15.09
N PHE A 67 -15.35 10.74 14.14
CA PHE A 67 -16.11 9.98 13.15
C PHE A 67 -16.93 8.93 13.91
N ASN A 68 -18.19 9.25 14.17
CA ASN A 68 -19.07 8.41 14.94
C ASN A 68 -19.70 7.41 13.96
N SER A 69 -19.05 6.25 13.80
CA SER A 69 -19.56 5.11 13.00
C SER A 69 -21.01 4.71 13.37
N MET A 70 -21.54 5.20 14.49
CA MET A 70 -22.88 4.97 15.01
C MET A 70 -23.99 5.84 14.41
N ASN A 71 -23.71 6.83 13.55
CA ASN A 71 -24.76 7.54 12.81
C ASN A 71 -24.51 7.46 11.29
N PRO A 72 -24.88 6.33 10.66
CA PRO A 72 -24.72 6.13 9.22
C PRO A 72 -25.39 7.25 8.44
N GLN A 73 -24.76 7.72 7.37
CA GLN A 73 -25.49 8.50 6.39
C GLN A 73 -26.53 7.59 5.75
N LYS A 74 -27.80 7.85 6.02
CA LYS A 74 -28.92 7.11 5.43
C LYS A 74 -29.17 7.64 4.02
N LEU A 75 -28.17 7.54 3.14
CA LEU A 75 -28.30 7.87 1.72
C LEU A 75 -28.87 6.66 0.99
N GLU A 76 -29.83 6.91 0.09
CA GLU A 76 -30.25 5.91 -0.88
C GLU A 76 -29.12 5.66 -1.88
N TYR A 77 -29.07 4.45 -2.43
CA TYR A 77 -28.09 4.12 -3.46
C TYR A 77 -28.45 4.79 -4.79
N ILE A 78 -27.89 5.98 -5.02
CA ILE A 78 -28.04 6.74 -6.26
C ILE A 78 -26.64 7.01 -6.80
N TRP A 79 -26.38 6.53 -8.02
CA TRP A 79 -25.08 6.65 -8.67
C TRP A 79 -25.16 7.64 -9.86
N PRO A 80 -24.21 8.58 -9.98
CA PRO A 80 -23.05 8.77 -9.09
C PRO A 80 -23.33 9.64 -7.85
N GLU A 81 -24.46 10.34 -7.78
CA GLU A 81 -24.67 11.54 -6.95
C GLU A 81 -24.48 11.32 -5.46
N ASN A 82 -25.16 10.32 -4.87
CA ASN A 82 -25.09 10.07 -3.44
C ASN A 82 -23.77 9.43 -3.04
N VAL A 83 -23.16 8.65 -3.94
CA VAL A 83 -21.84 8.06 -3.71
C VAL A 83 -20.77 9.16 -3.71
N GLU A 84 -20.82 10.08 -4.67
CA GLU A 84 -19.90 11.22 -4.73
C GLU A 84 -20.05 12.14 -3.51
N LYS A 85 -21.28 12.41 -3.07
CA LYS A 85 -21.55 13.16 -1.84
C LYS A 85 -20.88 12.52 -0.61
N MET A 86 -21.07 11.21 -0.44
CA MET A 86 -20.46 10.45 0.65
C MET A 86 -18.93 10.50 0.58
N ILE A 87 -18.33 10.37 -0.62
CA ILE A 87 -16.87 10.48 -0.82
C ILE A 87 -16.39 11.85 -0.35
N ASN A 88 -17.03 12.93 -0.81
CA ASN A 88 -16.66 14.30 -0.43
C ASN A 88 -16.71 14.49 1.09
N GLU A 89 -17.78 14.04 1.75
CA GLU A 89 -17.93 14.18 3.20
C GLU A 89 -16.85 13.40 3.98
N ILE A 90 -16.42 12.21 3.51
CA ILE A 90 -15.32 11.48 4.14
C ILE A 90 -13.98 12.20 3.93
N VAL A 91 -13.68 12.62 2.69
CA VAL A 91 -12.42 13.30 2.37
C VAL A 91 -12.32 14.63 3.13
N ASP A 92 -13.42 15.37 3.25
CA ASP A 92 -13.39 16.70 3.83
C ASP A 92 -13.28 16.69 5.36
N ASN A 93 -13.76 15.65 6.04
CA ASN A 93 -13.83 15.60 7.50
C ASN A 93 -12.75 14.73 8.17
N ASN A 94 -12.01 13.91 7.41
CA ASN A 94 -11.03 12.96 7.96
C ASN A 94 -9.60 13.27 7.47
N MET A 95 -9.09 14.47 7.76
CA MET A 95 -7.76 14.88 7.27
C MET A 95 -6.59 14.25 8.04
N HIS A 96 -6.84 13.64 9.20
CA HIS A 96 -5.80 13.12 10.10
C HIS A 96 -5.50 11.63 9.91
N ILE A 97 -6.16 10.96 8.95
CA ILE A 97 -6.03 9.52 8.72
C ILE A 97 -5.24 9.23 7.44
N THR A 98 -4.68 8.03 7.36
CA THR A 98 -3.94 7.55 6.18
C THR A 98 -4.87 7.28 4.99
N ASN A 99 -4.30 7.12 3.79
CA ASN A 99 -5.07 6.72 2.61
C ASN A 99 -5.71 5.34 2.77
N ASP A 100 -5.03 4.42 3.45
CA ASP A 100 -5.58 3.09 3.73
C ASP A 100 -6.78 3.15 4.67
N ASP A 101 -6.67 3.89 5.79
CA ASP A 101 -7.78 4.10 6.72
C ASP A 101 -8.97 4.77 6.02
N ARG A 102 -8.71 5.75 5.15
CA ARG A 102 -9.75 6.41 4.37
C ARG A 102 -10.42 5.45 3.39
N ALA A 103 -9.66 4.58 2.74
CA ALA A 103 -10.20 3.53 1.89
C ALA A 103 -11.07 2.53 2.68
N VAL A 104 -10.75 2.26 3.95
CA VAL A 104 -11.57 1.43 4.86
C VAL A 104 -12.89 2.13 5.22
N LEU A 105 -12.87 3.44 5.49
CA LEU A 105 -14.10 4.21 5.74
C LEU A 105 -15.01 4.22 4.51
N LEU A 106 -14.46 4.51 3.34
CA LEU A 106 -15.18 4.47 2.07
C LEU A 106 -15.78 3.08 1.80
N LYS A 107 -15.00 2.01 2.05
CA LYS A 107 -15.49 0.63 1.95
C LYS A 107 -16.69 0.40 2.86
N THR A 108 -16.60 0.85 4.10
CA THR A 108 -17.65 0.66 5.11
C THR A 108 -18.95 1.32 4.67
N GLU A 109 -18.90 2.56 4.18
CA GLU A 109 -20.09 3.26 3.68
C GLU A 109 -20.63 2.65 2.38
N LEU A 110 -19.76 2.26 1.44
CA LEU A 110 -20.18 1.62 0.19
C LEU A 110 -20.90 0.28 0.43
N MET A 111 -20.47 -0.49 1.43
CA MET A 111 -21.11 -1.75 1.81
C MET A 111 -22.48 -1.58 2.48
N ARG A 112 -22.88 -0.35 2.85
CA ARG A 112 -24.21 -0.06 3.42
C ARG A 112 -25.27 0.17 2.37
N PHE A 113 -24.88 0.50 1.14
CA PHE A 113 -25.83 0.65 0.05
C PHE A 113 -26.47 -0.70 -0.31
N PRO A 114 -27.80 -0.77 -0.47
CA PRO A 114 -28.48 -1.99 -0.89
C PRO A 114 -28.29 -2.24 -2.39
N THR A 115 -27.09 -2.65 -2.78
CA THR A 115 -26.70 -2.93 -4.17
C THR A 115 -25.94 -4.25 -4.29
N SER A 116 -26.05 -4.88 -5.46
CA SER A 116 -25.22 -6.03 -5.85
C SER A 116 -23.90 -5.62 -6.54
N ASP A 117 -23.69 -4.32 -6.72
CA ASP A 117 -22.51 -3.79 -7.37
C ASP A 117 -21.26 -4.03 -6.51
N VAL A 118 -20.16 -4.31 -7.19
CA VAL A 118 -18.85 -4.55 -6.58
C VAL A 118 -17.94 -3.38 -6.91
N PHE A 119 -17.24 -2.86 -5.90
CA PHE A 119 -16.48 -1.62 -6.04
C PHE A 119 -14.97 -1.85 -5.92
N TYR A 120 -14.22 -1.08 -6.72
CA TYR A 120 -12.85 -0.69 -6.38
C TYR A 120 -12.86 0.68 -5.73
N ILE A 121 -12.00 0.85 -4.73
CA ILE A 121 -11.80 2.08 -3.97
C ILE A 121 -10.30 2.35 -4.02
N ILE A 122 -9.92 3.46 -4.64
CA ILE A 122 -8.53 3.82 -4.87
C ILE A 122 -8.34 5.19 -4.24
N VAL A 123 -7.49 5.27 -3.22
CA VAL A 123 -7.19 6.51 -2.49
C VAL A 123 -5.70 6.75 -2.56
N TYR A 124 -5.29 7.97 -2.91
CA TYR A 124 -3.89 8.32 -3.05
C TYR A 124 -3.70 9.82 -2.78
N ASP A 125 -2.46 10.22 -2.56
CA ASP A 125 -2.12 11.61 -2.27
C ASP A 125 -2.44 12.53 -3.44
N ASP A 126 -2.54 13.82 -3.13
CA ASP A 126 -2.66 14.85 -4.16
C ASP A 126 -1.50 14.78 -5.16
N THR A 127 -1.84 14.85 -6.43
CA THR A 127 -0.88 14.86 -7.54
C THR A 127 -1.52 15.45 -8.78
N ASP A 128 -0.67 16.11 -9.57
CA ASP A 128 -1.05 16.58 -10.88
C ASP A 128 -1.19 15.39 -11.85
N GLY A 129 -2.33 15.32 -12.54
CA GLY A 129 -2.42 14.58 -13.81
C GLY A 129 -1.89 15.46 -14.95
N PRO A 130 -1.29 14.90 -16.02
CA PRO A 130 -1.25 13.48 -16.41
C PRO A 130 0.11 12.78 -16.21
N THR A 131 1.02 13.38 -15.44
CA THR A 131 2.40 12.91 -15.23
C THR A 131 2.49 11.73 -14.28
N ASN A 132 1.61 11.69 -13.28
CA ASN A 132 1.60 10.69 -12.21
C ASN A 132 0.26 9.96 -12.08
N GLN A 133 -0.72 10.31 -12.90
CA GLN A 133 -1.96 9.57 -13.00
C GLN A 133 -2.53 9.67 -14.41
N ALA A 134 -3.13 8.59 -14.88
CA ALA A 134 -3.96 8.60 -16.09
C ALA A 134 -5.06 7.54 -15.94
N LEU A 135 -6.29 7.92 -16.24
CA LEU A 135 -7.47 7.07 -16.08
C LEU A 135 -8.23 7.00 -17.41
N THR A 136 -8.77 5.83 -17.72
CA THR A 136 -9.75 5.66 -18.79
C THR A 136 -10.81 4.67 -18.33
N GLY A 137 -12.03 4.85 -18.81
CA GLY A 137 -13.11 3.94 -18.49
C GLY A 137 -14.36 4.27 -19.26
N VAL A 138 -15.33 3.38 -19.18
CA VAL A 138 -16.64 3.60 -19.78
C VAL A 138 -17.38 4.64 -18.96
N GLU A 139 -18.11 5.52 -19.63
CA GLU A 139 -18.95 6.52 -18.98
C GLU A 139 -19.83 5.90 -17.89
N ASN A 140 -19.98 6.63 -16.78
CA ASN A 140 -20.81 6.24 -15.64
C ASN A 140 -20.37 4.93 -14.92
N SER A 141 -19.13 4.47 -15.11
CA SER A 141 -18.56 3.29 -14.43
C SER A 141 -17.63 3.63 -13.26
N TYR A 142 -17.15 4.88 -13.16
CA TYR A 142 -16.32 5.33 -12.06
C TYR A 142 -16.60 6.79 -11.69
N ILE A 143 -16.25 7.16 -10.46
CA ILE A 143 -16.30 8.51 -9.89
C ILE A 143 -14.87 8.91 -9.55
N THR A 144 -14.52 10.17 -9.83
CA THR A 144 -13.24 10.76 -9.44
C THR A 144 -13.49 11.99 -8.58
N VAL A 145 -12.90 12.04 -7.39
CA VAL A 145 -12.88 13.21 -6.52
C VAL A 145 -11.44 13.62 -6.32
N PHE A 146 -11.06 14.76 -6.90
CA PHE A 146 -9.72 15.33 -6.76
C PHE A 146 -9.77 16.53 -5.82
N LYS A 147 -8.98 16.49 -4.74
CA LYS A 147 -9.00 17.49 -3.67
C LYS A 147 -7.57 17.95 -3.36
N PRO A 148 -7.13 19.07 -3.97
CA PRO A 148 -5.81 19.62 -3.74
C PRO A 148 -5.51 19.84 -2.25
N GLY A 149 -4.31 19.47 -1.82
CA GLY A 149 -3.90 19.53 -0.41
C GLY A 149 -4.57 18.52 0.52
N LYS A 150 -5.36 17.58 -0.02
CA LYS A 150 -5.95 16.45 0.70
C LYS A 150 -5.52 15.13 0.05
N CYS A 151 -6.47 14.41 -0.56
CA CYS A 151 -6.24 13.17 -1.27
C CYS A 151 -7.17 13.08 -2.48
N ASN A 152 -6.76 12.28 -3.44
CA ASN A 152 -7.54 11.92 -4.60
C ASN A 152 -8.23 10.57 -4.35
N VAL A 153 -9.48 10.45 -4.80
CA VAL A 153 -10.27 9.23 -4.68
C VAL A 153 -10.84 8.85 -6.04
N VAL A 154 -10.67 7.59 -6.41
CA VAL A 154 -11.36 6.97 -7.54
C VAL A 154 -12.18 5.79 -7.01
N VAL A 155 -13.47 5.81 -7.28
CA VAL A 155 -14.35 4.67 -7.00
C VAL A 155 -14.84 4.11 -8.33
N TYR A 156 -14.44 2.90 -8.65
CA TYR A 156 -14.94 2.16 -9.81
C TYR A 156 -16.02 1.17 -9.39
N ARG A 157 -17.01 0.97 -10.25
CA ARG A 157 -18.14 0.08 -10.04
C ARG A 157 -18.28 -0.94 -11.16
N SER A 158 -18.20 -2.22 -10.79
CA SER A 158 -18.59 -3.35 -11.64
C SER A 158 -20.02 -3.79 -11.33
N ARG A 159 -20.80 -4.02 -12.39
CA ARG A 159 -22.17 -4.56 -12.28
C ARG A 159 -22.23 -6.07 -12.52
N ALA A 160 -21.18 -6.66 -13.09
CA ALA A 160 -21.18 -8.07 -13.50
C ALA A 160 -20.15 -8.93 -12.75
N TRP A 161 -19.32 -8.36 -11.87
CA TRP A 161 -18.29 -9.13 -11.18
C TRP A 161 -18.85 -10.27 -10.32
N SER A 162 -19.91 -9.99 -9.56
CA SER A 162 -20.54 -10.97 -8.65
C SER A 162 -21.08 -12.20 -9.38
N SER A 163 -21.50 -12.04 -10.64
CA SER A 163 -22.01 -13.12 -11.50
C SER A 163 -21.00 -13.59 -12.55
N SER A 164 -19.78 -13.07 -12.51
CA SER A 164 -18.76 -13.40 -13.51
C SER A 164 -18.29 -14.85 -13.39
N PRO A 165 -17.89 -15.50 -14.50
CA PRO A 165 -17.36 -16.87 -14.48
C PRO A 165 -16.17 -17.01 -13.52
N SER A 166 -15.93 -18.22 -13.01
CA SER A 166 -14.78 -18.51 -12.14
C SER A 166 -13.43 -18.19 -12.81
N SER A 167 -13.35 -18.30 -14.14
CA SER A 167 -12.16 -17.95 -14.92
C SER A 167 -11.92 -16.46 -15.08
N ALA A 168 -12.90 -15.59 -14.78
CA ALA A 168 -12.78 -14.16 -15.02
C ALA A 168 -11.61 -13.55 -14.23
N LEU A 169 -11.38 -14.01 -12.99
CA LEU A 169 -10.26 -13.55 -12.17
C LEU A 169 -8.91 -13.96 -12.77
N SER A 170 -8.71 -15.23 -13.12
CA SER A 170 -7.44 -15.67 -13.70
C SER A 170 -7.15 -14.97 -15.03
N THR A 171 -8.17 -14.81 -15.90
CA THR A 171 -7.98 -14.14 -17.19
C THR A 171 -7.56 -12.67 -17.03
N ILE A 172 -8.22 -11.90 -16.17
CA ILE A 172 -7.84 -10.49 -15.99
C ILE A 172 -6.49 -10.36 -15.28
N THR A 173 -6.17 -11.24 -14.33
CA THR A 173 -4.85 -11.29 -13.68
C THR A 173 -3.75 -11.51 -14.72
N ASP A 174 -3.86 -12.55 -15.55
CA ASP A 174 -2.85 -12.90 -16.55
C ASP A 174 -2.62 -11.74 -17.54
N GLN A 175 -3.70 -11.08 -17.98
CA GLN A 175 -3.63 -9.96 -18.92
C GLN A 175 -3.01 -8.70 -18.28
N VAL A 176 -3.40 -8.35 -17.07
CA VAL A 176 -2.83 -7.21 -16.33
C VAL A 176 -1.34 -7.44 -16.05
N GLU A 177 -0.97 -8.61 -15.53
CA GLU A 177 0.43 -8.96 -15.30
C GLU A 177 1.24 -8.96 -16.60
N GLY A 178 0.64 -9.40 -17.72
CA GLY A 178 1.25 -9.34 -19.04
C GLY A 178 1.60 -7.90 -19.44
N VAL A 179 0.68 -6.95 -19.23
CA VAL A 179 0.94 -5.51 -19.47
C VAL A 179 2.02 -5.00 -18.51
N CYS A 180 1.95 -5.34 -17.21
CA CYS A 180 2.94 -4.90 -16.23
C CYS A 180 4.36 -5.39 -16.54
N LYS A 181 4.51 -6.62 -17.03
CA LYS A 181 5.82 -7.20 -17.42
C LYS A 181 6.50 -6.43 -18.55
N LEU A 182 5.73 -5.80 -19.44
CA LEU A 182 6.27 -4.99 -20.53
C LEU A 182 6.79 -3.64 -20.05
N GLY A 183 6.28 -3.13 -18.91
CA GLY A 183 6.59 -1.80 -18.41
C GLY A 183 6.05 -0.68 -19.30
N ILE A 184 6.38 0.55 -18.92
CA ILE A 184 6.07 1.77 -19.70
C ILE A 184 7.31 2.62 -19.90
N ALA A 185 7.40 3.26 -21.07
CA ALA A 185 8.49 4.20 -21.34
C ALA A 185 8.28 5.50 -20.55
N GLU A 186 9.38 6.06 -20.05
CA GLU A 186 9.41 7.37 -19.41
C GLU A 186 9.01 8.46 -20.40
N ILE A 187 7.89 9.10 -20.13
CA ILE A 187 7.33 10.21 -20.90
C ILE A 187 6.74 11.27 -19.96
N SER A 188 6.51 12.47 -20.48
CA SER A 188 5.96 13.60 -19.71
C SER A 188 4.44 13.54 -19.53
N ASP A 189 3.73 12.73 -20.30
CA ASP A 189 2.27 12.63 -20.29
C ASP A 189 1.86 11.19 -20.54
N TYR A 190 1.20 10.56 -19.56
CA TYR A 190 0.76 9.17 -19.67
C TYR A 190 -0.71 9.01 -20.08
N SER A 191 -1.40 10.08 -20.49
CA SER A 191 -2.84 10.08 -20.80
C SER A 191 -3.27 9.04 -21.82
N ASP A 192 -2.38 8.70 -22.77
CA ASP A 192 -2.68 7.73 -23.83
C ASP A 192 -2.40 6.29 -23.43
N PHE A 193 -1.56 6.06 -22.41
CA PHE A 193 -1.22 4.70 -21.99
C PHE A 193 -2.45 3.89 -21.60
N PRO A 194 -3.34 4.36 -20.69
CA PRO A 194 -4.54 3.61 -20.37
C PRO A 194 -5.42 3.36 -21.59
N LYS A 195 -5.55 4.31 -22.53
CA LYS A 195 -6.39 4.15 -23.73
C LYS A 195 -5.87 3.04 -24.66
N ILE A 196 -4.54 2.90 -24.75
CA ILE A 196 -3.89 1.85 -25.54
C ILE A 196 -4.01 0.51 -24.81
N ALA A 197 -3.58 0.45 -23.54
CA ALA A 197 -3.61 -0.75 -22.73
C ALA A 197 -5.04 -1.31 -22.53
N PHE A 198 -6.06 -0.45 -22.52
CA PHE A 198 -7.46 -0.85 -22.40
C PHE A 198 -7.89 -1.82 -23.51
N LYS A 199 -7.28 -1.75 -24.69
CA LYS A 199 -7.58 -2.63 -25.83
C LYS A 199 -6.96 -4.02 -25.72
N HIS A 200 -6.06 -4.21 -24.76
CA HIS A 200 -5.30 -5.46 -24.55
C HIS A 200 -5.79 -6.29 -23.36
N ILE A 201 -6.77 -5.77 -22.61
CA ILE A 201 -7.36 -6.45 -21.46
C ILE A 201 -8.84 -6.63 -21.73
N ASP A 202 -9.32 -7.87 -21.70
CA ASP A 202 -10.68 -8.20 -22.07
C ASP A 202 -11.67 -7.94 -20.93
N ASN A 203 -12.91 -7.62 -21.29
CA ASN A 203 -14.03 -7.47 -20.36
C ASN A 203 -13.83 -6.43 -19.25
N ILE A 204 -12.96 -5.43 -19.45
CA ILE A 204 -12.82 -4.32 -18.52
C ILE A 204 -13.72 -3.14 -18.89
N ARG A 205 -14.05 -2.32 -17.90
CA ARG A 205 -14.70 -1.02 -18.07
C ARG A 205 -13.93 0.13 -17.43
N PHE A 206 -12.80 -0.16 -16.80
CA PHE A 206 -11.93 0.83 -16.19
C PHE A 206 -10.48 0.36 -16.25
N LEU A 207 -9.59 1.29 -16.57
CA LEU A 207 -8.15 1.10 -16.47
C LEU A 207 -7.52 2.41 -15.98
N GLY A 208 -6.70 2.33 -14.94
CA GLY A 208 -5.99 3.48 -14.41
C GLY A 208 -4.54 3.15 -14.08
N ILE A 209 -3.66 4.12 -14.23
CA ILE A 209 -2.33 4.11 -13.64
C ILE A 209 -2.20 5.27 -12.66
N ILE A 210 -1.60 5.00 -11.50
CA ILE A 210 -1.32 6.01 -10.47
C ILE A 210 0.10 5.77 -9.95
N GLY A 211 0.91 6.82 -9.87
CA GLY A 211 2.28 6.75 -9.39
C GLY A 211 2.32 6.19 -7.98
N LYS A 212 3.09 5.12 -7.78
CA LYS A 212 3.16 4.39 -6.51
C LYS A 212 3.72 5.27 -5.38
N GLU A 213 4.51 6.28 -5.73
CA GLU A 213 5.05 7.30 -4.83
C GLU A 213 3.96 8.11 -4.11
N HIS A 214 2.72 8.12 -4.60
CA HIS A 214 1.59 8.85 -4.02
C HIS A 214 0.80 8.04 -2.98
N ASN A 215 1.45 7.10 -2.28
CA ASN A 215 0.85 6.33 -1.18
C ASN A 215 -0.52 5.73 -1.54
N VAL A 216 -0.54 4.99 -2.65
CA VAL A 216 -1.77 4.43 -3.24
C VAL A 216 -2.31 3.30 -2.36
N ALA A 217 -3.56 3.44 -1.92
CA ALA A 217 -4.34 2.41 -1.26
C ALA A 217 -5.45 1.91 -2.18
N VAL A 218 -5.45 0.61 -2.49
CA VAL A 218 -6.52 -0.04 -3.26
C VAL A 218 -7.29 -1.01 -2.38
N ARG A 219 -8.60 -0.81 -2.28
CA ARG A 219 -9.52 -1.66 -1.53
C ARG A 219 -10.73 -2.03 -2.38
N SER A 220 -11.50 -3.00 -1.91
CA SER A 220 -12.74 -3.44 -2.55
C SER A 220 -13.91 -3.53 -1.57
N ALA A 221 -15.11 -3.26 -2.07
CA ALA A 221 -16.37 -3.40 -1.34
C ALA A 221 -17.31 -4.37 -2.09
N ASN A 222 -18.16 -5.09 -1.34
CA ASN A 222 -19.11 -6.09 -1.84
C ASN A 222 -18.48 -7.26 -2.63
N SER A 223 -17.17 -7.48 -2.48
CA SER A 223 -16.37 -8.47 -3.21
C SER A 223 -16.34 -9.84 -2.52
N PHE A 224 -17.51 -10.35 -2.14
CA PHE A 224 -17.63 -11.62 -1.41
C PHE A 224 -17.07 -12.80 -2.22
N GLY A 225 -16.19 -13.61 -1.60
CA GLY A 225 -15.53 -14.74 -2.26
C GLY A 225 -14.37 -14.37 -3.21
N ARG A 226 -14.16 -13.08 -3.51
CA ARG A 226 -13.05 -12.58 -4.34
C ARG A 226 -12.48 -11.30 -3.74
N ALA A 227 -11.74 -11.45 -2.63
CA ALA A 227 -11.32 -10.33 -1.76
C ALA A 227 -10.56 -9.20 -2.49
N TRP A 228 -9.88 -9.50 -3.60
CA TRP A 228 -9.14 -8.53 -4.41
C TRP A 228 -10.02 -7.55 -5.19
N GLY A 229 -11.35 -7.71 -5.17
CA GLY A 229 -12.27 -6.79 -5.82
C GLY A 229 -12.60 -7.14 -7.27
N PRO A 230 -13.24 -6.21 -8.00
CA PRO A 230 -13.77 -6.47 -9.34
C PRO A 230 -12.70 -6.34 -10.43
N GLY A 231 -11.65 -7.15 -10.35
CA GLY A 231 -10.59 -7.17 -11.36
C GLY A 231 -9.22 -7.54 -10.80
N TRP A 232 -8.17 -6.84 -11.27
CA TRP A 232 -6.81 -7.01 -10.79
C TRP A 232 -6.03 -5.69 -10.83
N TRP A 233 -5.01 -5.60 -9.99
CA TRP A 233 -4.06 -4.50 -10.01
C TRP A 233 -2.67 -4.99 -9.66
N ASP A 234 -1.66 -4.39 -10.28
CA ASP A 234 -0.25 -4.75 -10.06
C ASP A 234 0.67 -3.54 -10.36
N THR A 235 1.94 -3.66 -9.99
CA THR A 235 2.95 -2.63 -10.23
C THR A 235 3.52 -2.73 -11.64
N ILE A 236 3.61 -1.61 -12.34
CA ILE A 236 4.25 -1.48 -13.64
C ILE A 236 5.50 -0.59 -13.53
N PRO A 237 6.69 -1.09 -13.91
CA PRO A 237 7.91 -0.30 -13.87
C PRO A 237 7.97 0.71 -15.02
N VAL A 238 8.62 1.85 -14.77
CA VAL A 238 8.96 2.83 -15.80
C VAL A 238 10.40 2.63 -16.26
N PHE A 239 10.60 2.56 -17.57
CA PHE A 239 11.90 2.41 -18.20
C PHE A 239 12.32 3.68 -18.92
N ARG A 240 13.61 4.00 -18.95
CA ARG A 240 14.14 5.11 -19.75
C ARG A 240 13.75 4.91 -21.21
N ASN A 241 13.28 5.98 -21.84
CA ASN A 241 12.74 5.94 -23.20
C ASN A 241 13.68 5.24 -24.19
N GLY A 242 13.16 4.25 -24.92
CA GLY A 242 13.92 3.44 -25.87
C GLY A 242 14.80 2.34 -25.26
N THR A 243 14.70 2.07 -23.95
CA THR A 243 15.52 1.06 -23.25
C THR A 243 14.69 0.23 -22.26
N THR A 244 15.31 -0.79 -21.66
CA THR A 244 14.76 -1.58 -20.53
C THR A 244 15.35 -1.18 -19.18
N VAL A 245 16.07 -0.05 -19.12
CA VAL A 245 16.72 0.43 -17.89
C VAL A 245 15.68 1.10 -17.02
N SER A 246 15.43 0.56 -15.82
CA SER A 246 14.49 1.12 -14.85
C SER A 246 14.89 2.54 -14.42
N THR A 247 13.90 3.43 -14.34
CA THR A 247 14.07 4.78 -13.77
C THR A 247 13.91 4.78 -12.25
N GLY A 248 13.41 3.68 -11.67
CA GLY A 248 12.97 3.61 -10.27
C GLY A 248 11.55 4.14 -10.04
N LYS A 249 10.93 4.80 -11.02
CA LYS A 249 9.50 5.16 -10.97
C LYS A 249 8.65 3.94 -11.27
N GLU A 250 7.54 3.81 -10.54
CA GLU A 250 6.58 2.73 -10.69
C GLU A 250 5.16 3.31 -10.66
N PHE A 251 4.25 2.72 -11.42
CA PHE A 251 2.83 2.97 -11.28
C PHE A 251 2.12 1.74 -10.74
N ILE A 252 0.99 1.93 -10.06
CA ILE A 252 0.00 0.88 -9.86
C ILE A 252 -0.95 0.92 -11.06
N LEU A 253 -1.01 -0.16 -11.83
CA LEU A 253 -2.01 -0.39 -12.88
C LEU A 253 -3.23 -1.06 -12.26
N ILE A 254 -4.41 -0.48 -12.39
CA ILE A 254 -5.68 -1.02 -11.88
C ILE A 254 -6.63 -1.25 -13.03
N ALA A 255 -7.09 -2.49 -13.21
CA ALA A 255 -8.08 -2.87 -14.22
C ALA A 255 -9.38 -3.34 -13.55
N GLY A 256 -10.49 -2.70 -13.91
CA GLY A 256 -11.83 -3.01 -13.42
C GLY A 256 -12.64 -3.84 -14.41
N TYR A 257 -13.05 -5.05 -14.03
CA TYR A 257 -13.93 -5.93 -14.79
C TYR A 257 -15.35 -5.36 -14.89
N LYS A 258 -16.02 -5.55 -16.03
CA LYS A 258 -17.33 -4.98 -16.39
C LYS A 258 -18.45 -5.10 -15.35
#